data_AF-A0A2G2LZR9-F1
#
_entry.id   AF-A0A2G2LZR9-F1
#
_cell.length_a   1.000
_cell.length_b   1.000
_cell.length_c   1.000
_cell.angle_alpha   90.00
_cell.angle_beta   90.00
_cell.angle_gamma   90.00
#
_symmetry.space_group_name_H-M   'P 1'
#
loop_
_entity.id
_entity.type
_entity.pdbx_description
1 polymer ?
#
loop_
_entity_poly.entity_id
_entity_poly.type
_entity_poly.pdbx_seq_one_letter_code
_entity_poly.pdbx_strand_id
1 'polypeptide(L)'
;MLFRGIIILLVAVLGAGYLNMSLMQSAGSGDAATENQDAYADAGAVAAHHLDSFTARDLDAIMSDYAPDAVLVLPNGVYSGTESIREQFLKAFENGDQDAAPFSVNGTQVAGSMAYVTWTWDMADGSSLEGSDTIIIHNGKIAKHTVAFFLKEAPAADMTGESDTDMMMDAPAAEG
;
A
#
# COMPACT_ATOMS: atom_id res chain seq x y z
N MET A 1 -25.28 -38.49 -14.10
CA MET A 1 -24.01 -37.82 -14.42
C MET A 1 -23.64 -36.97 -13.21
N LEU A 2 -22.57 -37.34 -12.50
CA LEU A 2 -22.01 -36.57 -11.39
C LEU A 2 -21.25 -35.36 -11.94
N PHE A 3 -21.53 -34.16 -11.44
CA PHE A 3 -20.55 -33.07 -11.44
C PHE A 3 -20.15 -32.79 -9.98
N ARG A 4 -18.86 -32.97 -9.74
CA ARG A 4 -18.13 -32.78 -8.47
C ARG A 4 -17.52 -31.37 -8.46
N GLY A 5 -17.49 -30.76 -7.27
CA GLY A 5 -16.59 -29.65 -6.91
C GLY A 5 -17.01 -28.28 -7.44
N ILE A 6 -16.87 -27.16 -6.75
CA ILE A 6 -15.92 -26.76 -5.70
C ILE A 6 -16.64 -25.74 -4.80
N ILE A 7 -16.61 -25.95 -3.48
CA ILE A 7 -17.03 -24.95 -2.48
C ILE A 7 -15.84 -23.99 -2.33
N ILE A 8 -15.96 -22.77 -2.87
CA ILE A 8 -15.06 -21.67 -2.53
C ILE A 8 -15.51 -21.14 -1.17
N LEU A 9 -14.79 -21.52 -0.12
CA LEU A 9 -14.96 -20.93 1.21
C LEU A 9 -14.26 -19.55 1.20
N LEU A 10 -15.00 -18.50 0.85
CA LEU A 10 -14.58 -17.11 1.08
C LEU A 10 -14.71 -16.82 2.57
N VAL A 11 -13.61 -16.91 3.32
CA VAL A 11 -13.54 -16.30 4.65
C VAL A 11 -13.10 -14.85 4.45
N ALA A 12 -14.07 -13.96 4.38
CA ALA A 12 -13.83 -12.53 4.55
C ALA A 12 -13.70 -12.27 6.06
N VAL A 13 -12.51 -11.91 6.52
CA VAL A 13 -12.33 -11.27 7.84
C VAL A 13 -12.22 -9.77 7.58
N LEU A 14 -13.32 -9.06 7.78
CA LEU A 14 -13.33 -7.60 7.94
C LEU A 14 -12.93 -7.27 9.39
N GLY A 15 -12.15 -6.21 9.55
CA GLY A 15 -11.30 -5.94 10.71
C GLY A 15 -11.99 -5.68 12.05
N ALA A 16 -11.20 -5.95 13.10
CA ALA A 16 -11.01 -5.14 14.30
C ALA A 16 -10.24 -6.00 15.32
N GLY A 17 -9.02 -5.59 15.69
CA GLY A 17 -8.24 -6.03 16.86
C GLY A 17 -8.28 -7.52 17.21
N TYR A 18 -7.29 -8.30 16.76
CA TYR A 18 -7.11 -9.66 17.27
C TYR A 18 -6.15 -9.69 18.47
N LEU A 19 -6.74 -9.85 19.66
CA LEU A 19 -6.08 -10.39 20.84
C LEU A 19 -5.77 -11.88 20.56
N ASN A 20 -4.49 -12.27 20.50
CA ASN A 20 -4.11 -13.67 20.33
C ASN A 20 -4.26 -14.44 21.66
N MET A 21 -5.31 -15.25 21.78
CA MET A 21 -5.44 -16.25 22.84
C MET A 21 -4.85 -17.58 22.35
N SER A 22 -3.69 -17.94 22.88
CA SER A 22 -2.97 -19.17 22.56
C SER A 22 -3.72 -20.40 23.12
N LEU A 23 -4.05 -21.36 22.26
CA LEU A 23 -4.68 -22.63 22.63
C LEU A 23 -3.71 -23.76 22.30
N MET A 24 -3.25 -24.41 23.37
CA MET A 24 -2.26 -25.47 23.37
C MET A 24 -2.85 -26.77 22.80
N GLN A 25 -2.18 -27.39 21.82
CA GLN A 25 -2.45 -28.78 21.42
C GLN A 25 -1.13 -29.54 21.23
N SER A 26 -0.98 -30.65 21.95
CA SER A 26 0.23 -31.45 22.03
C SER A 26 0.37 -32.50 20.91
N ALA A 27 1.63 -32.73 20.53
CA ALA A 27 2.28 -33.98 20.11
C ALA A 27 1.85 -34.69 18.81
N GLY A 28 2.78 -34.73 17.84
CA GLY A 28 2.81 -35.66 16.71
C GLY A 28 4.07 -35.46 15.84
N SER A 29 4.92 -36.48 15.81
CA SER A 29 6.26 -36.54 15.18
C SER A 29 6.28 -36.48 13.64
N GLY A 30 7.22 -35.72 13.06
CA GLY A 30 7.60 -35.78 11.64
C GLY A 30 8.60 -34.68 11.25
N ASP A 31 9.83 -35.07 10.93
CA ASP A 31 10.97 -34.22 10.56
C ASP A 31 10.81 -33.62 9.14
N ALA A 32 11.45 -32.47 8.91
CA ALA A 32 11.51 -31.64 7.69
C ALA A 32 10.25 -30.81 7.31
N ALA A 33 10.02 -29.69 8.02
CA ALA A 33 9.47 -28.42 7.47
C ALA A 33 9.05 -27.40 8.57
N THR A 34 9.52 -27.51 9.81
CA THR A 34 9.39 -26.42 10.78
C THR A 34 10.48 -25.38 10.52
N GLU A 35 10.41 -24.69 9.37
CA GLU A 35 10.87 -23.31 9.35
C GLU A 35 10.12 -22.60 10.48
N ASN A 36 10.89 -22.10 11.44
CA ASN A 36 10.44 -21.61 12.72
C ASN A 36 9.27 -20.63 12.57
N GLN A 37 8.03 -21.13 12.71
CA GLN A 37 6.81 -20.32 12.60
C GLN A 37 6.80 -19.19 13.64
N ASP A 38 7.52 -19.38 14.76
CA ASP A 38 7.70 -18.37 15.81
C ASP A 38 8.73 -17.29 15.44
N ALA A 39 9.64 -17.54 14.48
CA ALA A 39 10.59 -16.52 13.99
C ALA A 39 9.93 -15.48 13.05
N TYR A 40 8.71 -15.75 12.60
CA TYR A 40 7.93 -14.88 11.72
C TYR A 40 6.70 -14.29 12.39
N ALA A 41 6.45 -14.59 13.67
CA ALA A 41 5.25 -14.20 14.40
C ALA A 41 5.03 -12.68 14.47
N ASP A 42 6.02 -11.87 14.07
CA ASP A 42 5.96 -10.41 14.16
C ASP A 42 6.08 -9.69 12.81
N ALA A 43 6.10 -10.41 11.67
CA ALA A 43 6.19 -9.75 10.35
C ALA A 43 5.04 -8.76 10.12
N GLY A 44 3.84 -9.12 10.56
CA GLY A 44 2.69 -8.23 10.54
C GLY A 44 2.85 -6.99 11.42
N ALA A 45 3.45 -7.12 12.61
CA ALA A 45 3.63 -5.97 13.51
C ALA A 45 4.75 -5.04 13.04
N VAL A 46 5.86 -5.57 12.53
CA VAL A 46 6.92 -4.76 11.91
C VAL A 46 6.37 -4.00 10.71
N ALA A 47 5.59 -4.66 9.84
CA ALA A 47 4.95 -3.99 8.71
C ALA A 47 3.95 -2.93 9.17
N ALA A 48 3.13 -3.21 10.19
CA ALA A 48 2.19 -2.22 10.73
C ALA A 48 2.91 -1.00 11.33
N HIS A 49 3.92 -1.22 12.18
CA HIS A 49 4.75 -0.14 12.73
C HIS A 49 5.39 0.69 11.62
N HIS A 50 5.90 0.05 10.57
CA HIS A 50 6.51 0.72 9.44
C HIS A 50 5.53 1.64 8.70
N LEU A 51 4.31 1.15 8.41
CA LEU A 51 3.27 1.91 7.73
C LEU A 51 2.72 3.06 8.60
N ASP A 52 2.56 2.82 9.90
CA ASP A 52 2.16 3.85 10.86
C ASP A 52 3.23 4.95 10.95
N SER A 53 4.51 4.57 11.00
CA SER A 53 5.64 5.50 11.01
C SER A 53 5.74 6.30 9.71
N PHE A 54 5.48 5.66 8.57
CA PHE A 54 5.40 6.34 7.27
C PHE A 54 4.27 7.38 7.25
N THR A 55 3.09 6.99 7.71
CA THR A 55 1.92 7.89 7.81
C THR A 55 2.18 9.05 8.77
N ALA A 56 2.92 8.81 9.86
CA ALA A 56 3.33 9.84 10.81
C ALA A 56 4.53 10.69 10.33
N ARG A 57 5.15 10.34 9.20
CA ARG A 57 6.41 10.93 8.69
C ARG A 57 7.56 10.88 9.69
N ASP A 58 7.57 9.87 10.54
CA ASP A 58 8.62 9.64 11.52
C ASP A 58 9.77 8.88 10.84
N LEU A 59 10.70 9.64 10.26
CA LEU A 59 11.85 9.08 9.56
C LEU A 59 12.70 8.19 10.47
N ASP A 60 12.85 8.53 11.74
CA ASP A 60 13.69 7.75 12.65
C ASP A 60 13.01 6.44 13.03
N ALA A 61 11.69 6.44 13.24
CA ALA A 61 10.91 5.23 13.45
C ALA A 61 10.91 4.31 12.21
N ILE A 62 10.72 4.85 11.01
CA ILE A 62 10.83 4.11 9.74
C ILE A 62 12.19 3.44 9.63
N MET A 63 13.26 4.21 9.85
CA MET A 63 14.63 3.70 9.72
C MET A 63 14.97 2.70 10.83
N SER A 64 14.26 2.73 11.96
CA SER A 64 14.43 1.74 13.01
C SER A 64 13.97 0.34 12.59
N ASP A 65 13.07 0.21 11.62
CA ASP A 65 12.58 -1.09 11.15
C ASP A 65 13.56 -1.81 10.22
N TYR A 66 14.47 -1.07 9.57
CA TYR A 66 15.39 -1.64 8.58
C TYR A 66 16.58 -2.38 9.19
N ALA A 67 16.96 -3.49 8.55
CA ALA A 67 18.26 -4.11 8.79
C ALA A 67 19.39 -3.25 8.21
N PRO A 68 20.62 -3.27 8.78
CA PRO A 68 21.74 -2.48 8.28
C PRO A 68 22.10 -2.73 6.80
N ASP A 69 21.89 -3.95 6.32
CA ASP A 69 22.16 -4.43 4.98
C ASP A 69 20.90 -4.54 4.11
N ALA A 70 19.80 -3.92 4.53
CA ALA A 70 18.54 -4.01 3.82
C ALA A 70 18.61 -3.45 2.40
N VAL A 71 17.71 -3.93 1.55
CA VAL A 71 17.56 -3.46 0.16
C VAL A 71 16.16 -2.92 -0.08
N LEU A 72 16.08 -1.69 -0.58
CA LEU A 72 14.87 -1.08 -1.10
C LEU A 72 14.92 -1.08 -2.64
N VAL A 73 13.89 -1.59 -3.28
CA VAL A 73 13.71 -1.56 -4.74
C VAL A 73 12.52 -0.67 -5.05
N LEU A 74 12.76 0.41 -5.79
CA LEU A 74 11.74 1.30 -6.32
C LEU A 74 11.71 1.17 -7.85
N PRO A 75 10.67 1.67 -8.54
CA PRO A 75 10.64 1.66 -10.01
C PRO A 75 11.84 2.36 -10.67
N ASN A 76 12.49 3.28 -9.95
CA ASN A 76 13.61 4.07 -10.45
C ASN A 76 15.00 3.54 -10.05
N GLY A 77 15.10 2.50 -9.21
CA GLY A 77 16.41 2.03 -8.75
C GLY A 77 16.39 1.06 -7.58
N VAL A 78 17.60 0.59 -7.23
CA VAL A 78 17.88 -0.30 -6.10
C VAL A 78 18.79 0.44 -5.13
N TYR A 79 18.42 0.46 -3.85
CA TYR A 79 19.08 1.20 -2.79
C TYR A 79 19.43 0.22 -1.67
N SER A 80 20.72 0.12 -1.34
CA SER A 80 21.23 -0.84 -0.36
C SER A 80 21.83 -0.13 0.84
N GLY A 81 21.51 -0.62 2.04
CA GLY A 81 21.94 -0.06 3.30
C GLY A 81 21.08 1.11 3.78
N THR A 82 21.08 1.32 5.09
CA THR A 82 20.19 2.29 5.76
C THR A 82 20.40 3.73 5.32
N GLU A 83 21.64 4.15 5.00
CA GLU A 83 21.92 5.50 4.51
C GLU A 83 21.21 5.79 3.18
N SER A 84 21.37 4.90 2.20
CA SER A 84 20.76 5.07 0.88
C SER A 84 19.23 5.00 0.92
N ILE A 85 18.69 4.13 1.79
CA ILE A 85 17.25 4.00 2.03
C ILE A 85 16.68 5.27 2.68
N ARG A 86 17.37 5.83 3.69
CA ARG A 86 16.94 7.05 4.38
C ARG A 86 16.77 8.22 3.42
N GLU A 87 17.68 8.37 2.46
CA GLU A 87 17.58 9.41 1.42
C GLU A 87 16.32 9.27 0.56
N GLN A 88 15.82 8.06 0.31
CA GLN A 88 14.60 7.87 -0.49
C GLN A 88 13.35 8.30 0.28
N PHE A 89 13.28 8.01 1.58
CA PHE A 89 12.17 8.50 2.42
C PHE A 89 12.18 10.02 2.56
N LEU A 90 13.36 10.63 2.70
CA LEU A 90 13.47 12.11 2.67
C LEU A 90 12.92 12.69 1.38
N LYS A 91 13.29 12.15 0.22
CA LYS A 91 12.75 12.59 -1.08
C LYS A 91 11.24 12.38 -1.19
N ALA A 92 10.73 11.25 -0.69
CA ALA A 92 9.28 10.99 -0.68
C ALA A 92 8.54 12.04 0.16
N PHE A 93 9.11 12.41 1.31
CA PHE A 93 8.54 13.41 2.21
C PHE A 93 8.64 14.83 1.68
N GLU A 94 9.73 15.21 1.03
CA GLU A 94 9.85 16.53 0.39
C GLU A 94 8.80 16.76 -0.70
N ASN A 95 8.37 15.70 -1.39
CA ASN A 95 7.41 15.78 -2.50
C ASN A 95 5.93 15.74 -2.06
N GLY A 96 5.64 15.40 -0.81
CA GLY A 96 4.26 15.18 -0.34
C GLY A 96 3.80 16.20 0.72
N ASP A 97 2.74 16.95 0.39
CA ASP A 97 2.00 17.83 1.32
C ASP A 97 0.84 17.05 1.98
N GLN A 98 1.02 16.55 3.21
CA GLN A 98 0.02 15.66 3.83
C GLN A 98 -1.36 16.28 4.06
N ASP A 99 -1.46 17.60 4.21
CA ASP A 99 -2.75 18.25 4.43
C ASP A 99 -3.60 18.28 3.15
N ALA A 100 -2.95 18.15 1.99
CA ALA A 100 -3.59 18.09 0.67
C ALA A 100 -3.51 16.70 0.00
N ALA A 101 -2.62 15.82 0.47
CA ALA A 101 -2.18 14.59 -0.22
C ALA A 101 -2.07 13.40 0.76
N PRO A 102 -3.19 12.84 1.25
CA PRO A 102 -3.19 11.76 2.23
C PRO A 102 -2.65 10.45 1.65
N PHE A 103 -1.81 9.78 2.44
CA PHE A 103 -1.42 8.39 2.22
C PHE A 103 -2.38 7.46 2.96
N SER A 104 -2.91 6.45 2.28
CA SER A 104 -3.88 5.50 2.81
C SER A 104 -3.48 4.07 2.50
N VAL A 105 -3.48 3.21 3.53
CA VAL A 105 -3.30 1.76 3.35
C VAL A 105 -4.65 1.14 3.00
N ASN A 106 -4.72 0.51 1.82
CA ASN A 106 -5.92 -0.15 1.31
C ASN A 106 -6.07 -1.57 1.89
N GLY A 107 -4.96 -2.26 2.15
CA GLY A 107 -4.97 -3.60 2.72
C GLY A 107 -3.57 -4.15 3.00
N THR A 108 -3.50 -5.16 3.86
CA THR A 108 -2.25 -5.84 4.23
C THR A 108 -2.49 -7.34 4.35
N GLN A 109 -1.66 -8.12 3.65
CA GLN A 109 -1.66 -9.58 3.69
C GLN A 109 -0.30 -10.06 4.22
N VAL A 110 -0.31 -10.98 5.19
CA VAL A 110 0.92 -11.52 5.79
C VAL A 110 1.03 -13.01 5.49
N ALA A 111 2.20 -13.45 5.05
CA ALA A 111 2.53 -14.85 4.79
C ALA A 111 3.97 -15.14 5.23
N GLY A 112 4.13 -15.76 6.40
CA GLY A 112 5.45 -16.02 6.98
C GLY A 112 6.22 -14.72 7.24
N SER A 113 7.43 -14.61 6.71
CA SER A 113 8.28 -13.39 6.79
C SER A 113 7.83 -12.24 5.89
N MET A 114 6.83 -12.45 5.03
CA MET A 114 6.45 -11.48 4.01
C MET A 114 5.17 -10.74 4.42
N ALA A 115 5.18 -9.42 4.28
CA ALA A 115 3.99 -8.60 4.21
C ALA A 115 3.82 -8.05 2.79
N TYR A 116 2.60 -8.15 2.25
CA TYR A 116 2.18 -7.49 1.03
C TYR A 116 1.16 -6.42 1.36
N VAL A 117 1.42 -5.19 0.95
CA VAL A 117 0.60 -4.02 1.26
C VAL A 117 0.11 -3.42 -0.03
N THR A 118 -1.13 -2.96 -0.07
CA THR A 118 -1.62 -2.07 -1.14
C THR A 118 -1.98 -0.73 -0.54
N TRP A 119 -1.72 0.34 -1.26
CA TRP A 119 -1.90 1.71 -0.76
C TRP A 119 -2.30 2.66 -1.89
N THR A 120 -2.85 3.79 -1.47
CA THR A 120 -3.18 4.94 -2.32
C THR A 120 -2.54 6.18 -1.71
N TRP A 121 -1.92 7.01 -2.53
CA TRP A 121 -1.41 8.31 -2.11
C TRP A 121 -2.03 9.38 -3.01
N ASP A 122 -3.01 10.09 -2.49
CA ASP A 122 -3.67 11.18 -3.21
C ASP A 122 -2.73 12.38 -3.32
N MET A 123 -2.88 13.20 -4.36
CA MET A 123 -2.09 14.39 -4.62
C MET A 123 -2.98 15.64 -4.63
N ALA A 124 -2.39 16.81 -4.38
CA ALA A 124 -3.11 18.07 -4.30
C ALA A 124 -3.81 18.48 -5.61
N ASP A 125 -3.35 17.99 -6.76
CA ASP A 125 -3.93 18.24 -8.08
C ASP A 125 -5.10 17.29 -8.43
N GLY A 126 -5.50 16.41 -7.50
CA GLY A 126 -6.56 15.43 -7.67
C GLY A 126 -6.13 14.15 -8.38
N SER A 127 -4.86 14.01 -8.75
CA SER A 127 -4.28 12.73 -9.15
C SER A 127 -3.98 11.87 -7.92
N SER A 128 -3.66 10.59 -8.12
CA SER A 128 -3.17 9.72 -7.05
C SER A 128 -2.12 8.74 -7.55
N LEU A 129 -1.23 8.31 -6.65
CA LEU A 129 -0.41 7.13 -6.86
C LEU A 129 -1.13 5.93 -6.26
N GLU A 130 -1.31 4.87 -7.03
CA GLU A 130 -1.80 3.59 -6.54
C GLU A 130 -0.64 2.60 -6.58
N GLY A 131 -0.39 1.91 -5.47
CA GLY A 131 0.80 1.09 -5.35
C GLY A 131 0.67 -0.10 -4.42
N SER A 132 1.75 -0.88 -4.40
CA SER A 132 1.94 -1.98 -3.50
C SER A 132 3.38 -2.12 -3.03
N ASP A 133 3.51 -2.62 -1.81
CA ASP A 133 4.78 -2.94 -1.18
C ASP A 133 4.86 -4.45 -0.96
N THR A 134 6.04 -5.01 -1.17
CA THR A 134 6.40 -6.34 -0.65
C THR A 134 7.57 -6.19 0.30
N ILE A 135 7.34 -6.55 1.56
CA ILE A 135 8.28 -6.37 2.67
C ILE A 135 8.68 -7.75 3.18
N ILE A 136 9.96 -8.08 3.10
CA ILE A 136 10.54 -9.32 3.62
C ILE A 136 11.26 -9.00 4.93
N ILE A 137 10.84 -9.68 5.99
CA ILE A 137 11.26 -9.43 7.36
C ILE A 137 12.03 -10.63 7.90
N HIS A 138 13.22 -10.36 8.43
CA HIS A 138 14.09 -11.34 9.07
C HIS A 138 14.57 -10.79 10.41
N ASN A 139 14.51 -11.60 11.47
CA ASN A 139 14.94 -11.22 12.82
C ASN A 139 14.30 -9.90 13.31
N GLY A 140 13.01 -9.69 13.02
CA GLY A 140 12.28 -8.48 13.40
C GLY A 140 12.74 -7.21 12.68
N LYS A 141 13.45 -7.32 11.55
CA LYS A 141 13.89 -6.20 10.72
C LYS A 141 13.53 -6.41 9.26
N ILE A 142 13.24 -5.32 8.56
CA ILE A 142 13.04 -5.31 7.11
C ILE A 142 14.39 -5.58 6.44
N ALA A 143 14.48 -6.73 5.78
CA ALA A 143 15.65 -7.14 5.00
C ALA A 143 15.51 -6.74 3.52
N LYS A 144 14.30 -6.81 2.98
CA LYS A 144 14.00 -6.39 1.60
C LYS A 144 12.66 -5.67 1.56
N HIS A 145 12.60 -4.60 0.80
CA HIS A 145 11.38 -3.85 0.55
C HIS A 145 11.32 -3.55 -0.94
N THR A 146 10.26 -3.95 -1.63
CA THR A 146 10.01 -3.56 -3.02
C THR A 146 8.74 -2.75 -3.11
N VAL A 147 8.75 -1.67 -3.88
CA VAL A 147 7.59 -0.82 -4.12
C VAL A 147 7.30 -0.80 -5.62
N ALA A 148 6.04 -0.99 -5.99
CA ALA A 148 5.53 -0.73 -7.33
C ALA A 148 4.35 0.22 -7.23
N PHE A 149 4.31 1.24 -8.08
CA PHE A 149 3.18 2.16 -8.14
C PHE A 149 3.00 2.70 -9.56
N PHE A 150 1.81 3.20 -9.83
CA PHE A 150 1.49 3.91 -11.06
C PHE A 150 0.71 5.19 -10.74
N LEU A 151 0.86 6.20 -11.59
CA LEU A 151 0.09 7.42 -11.53
C LEU A 151 -1.31 7.17 -12.11
N LYS A 152 -2.32 7.60 -11.36
CA LYS A 152 -3.70 7.75 -11.78
C LYS A 152 -3.99 9.23 -11.88
N GLU A 153 -4.16 9.70 -13.11
CA GLU A 153 -4.45 11.10 -13.41
C GLU A 153 -5.76 11.56 -12.77
N ALA A 154 -5.83 12.85 -12.45
CA ALA A 154 -7.08 13.48 -12.05
C ALA A 154 -8.13 13.29 -13.17
N PRO A 155 -9.42 13.06 -12.83
CA PRO A 155 -10.47 13.09 -13.82
C PRO A 155 -10.47 14.45 -14.52
N ALA A 156 -10.57 14.45 -15.85
CA ALA A 156 -10.70 15.69 -16.60
C ALA A 156 -11.89 16.48 -16.04
N ALA A 157 -11.68 17.77 -15.72
CA ALA A 157 -12.77 18.65 -15.36
C ALA A 157 -13.82 18.57 -16.48
N ASP A 158 -15.06 18.29 -16.10
CA ASP A 158 -16.18 18.21 -17.04
C ASP A 158 -16.34 19.57 -17.75
N MET A 159 -15.76 19.68 -18.94
CA MET A 159 -15.87 20.83 -19.84
C MET A 159 -17.14 20.72 -20.70
N THR A 160 -18.23 20.13 -20.18
CA THR A 160 -19.56 20.18 -20.81
C THR A 160 -20.44 21.26 -20.17
N GLY A 161 -19.90 22.46 -20.02
CA GLY A 161 -20.68 23.67 -19.73
C GLY A 161 -21.09 24.38 -21.02
N GLU A 162 -22.38 24.32 -21.33
CA GLU A 162 -23.16 25.20 -22.23
C GLU A 162 -22.55 25.61 -23.58
N SER A 163 -23.01 24.94 -24.65
CA SER A 163 -23.04 25.58 -25.96
C SER A 163 -24.09 26.69 -25.95
N ASP A 164 -23.64 27.95 -25.91
CA ASP A 164 -24.41 29.13 -26.29
C ASP A 164 -24.90 28.97 -27.75
N THR A 165 -26.00 28.25 -27.96
CA THR A 165 -26.75 28.26 -29.23
C THR A 165 -28.10 28.95 -29.09
N ASP A 166 -28.33 29.69 -27.99
CA ASP A 166 -29.54 30.47 -27.77
C ASP A 166 -29.33 31.97 -28.01
N MET A 167 -28.66 32.33 -29.11
CA MET A 167 -28.66 33.69 -29.64
C MET A 167 -28.56 33.65 -31.16
N MET A 168 -29.70 33.81 -31.84
CA MET A 168 -29.89 34.46 -33.16
C MET A 168 -31.03 33.80 -33.95
N MET A 169 -32.28 34.06 -33.57
CA MET A 169 -33.40 34.12 -34.54
C MET A 169 -34.48 35.03 -33.96
N ASP A 170 -34.22 36.34 -33.91
CA ASP A 170 -35.31 37.31 -33.96
C ASP A 170 -34.86 38.55 -34.73
N ALA A 171 -35.24 38.62 -36.00
CA ALA A 171 -35.20 39.83 -36.79
C ALA A 171 -36.45 39.86 -37.69
N PRO A 172 -37.30 40.91 -37.59
CA PRO A 172 -38.52 41.00 -38.37
C PRO A 172 -38.20 41.54 -39.77
N ALA A 173 -38.69 40.87 -40.82
CA ALA A 173 -38.75 41.48 -42.14
C ALA A 173 -40.06 42.27 -42.25
N ALA A 174 -39.87 43.59 -42.30
CA ALA A 174 -40.87 44.60 -42.57
C ALA A 174 -41.41 44.55 -44.01
N GLU A 175 -42.50 45.29 -44.16
CA GLU A 175 -43.32 45.57 -45.34
C GLU A 175 -42.57 45.95 -46.63
N GLY A 176 -43.22 45.65 -47.76
CA GLY A 176 -42.86 46.08 -49.12
C GLY A 176 -43.63 45.34 -50.19
#